data_AF-A0A356KDB9-F1
#
_entry.id   AF-A0A356KDB9-F1
#
_cell.length_a   1.000
_cell.length_b   1.000
_cell.length_c   1.000
_cell.angle_alpha   90.00
_cell.angle_beta   90.00
_cell.angle_gamma   90.00
#
_symmetry.space_group_name_H-M   'P 1'
#
loop_
_entity.id
_entity.type
_entity.pdbx_description
1 polymer ?
#
loop_
_entity_poly.entity_id
_entity_poly.type
_entity_poly.pdbx_seq_one_letter_code
_entity_poly.pdbx_strand_id
1 'polypeptide(L)'
;MVRALVLALLVLASGCTSTLDVIDEGLAIEREAKTLQSRERFGEAATTYGKASTKFSEAHALSLEEGQPVFTSFLNAKLSIVARSQAECTRPDANESGSWEDSRLLYVDSAAFASRGGFVKMQYLGLSGQAECIRPDKNPKGDWAKAGELYAKAAELARSIDDDEGRGELLRLQVFCAVEGDWKRKLDPENQRLLERSAWLGDETSADLLGLDLGTMPRKEKKDRTLSGPGVRPSPGDPNAQKGPQPAGRGLQGDPRGN
;
A
#
# COMPACT_ATOMS: atom_id res chain seq x y z
N MET A 1 18.74 -7.29 -18.13
CA MET A 1 19.94 -6.45 -18.40
C MET A 1 19.91 -5.11 -17.66
N VAL A 2 18.83 -4.31 -17.72
CA VAL A 2 18.79 -2.97 -17.09
C VAL A 2 19.03 -2.97 -15.57
N ARG A 3 18.45 -3.93 -14.81
CA ARG A 3 18.68 -4.06 -13.36
C ARG A 3 20.14 -4.33 -13.00
N ALA A 4 20.82 -5.18 -13.75
CA ALA A 4 22.23 -5.51 -13.53
C ALA A 4 23.14 -4.33 -13.89
N LEU A 5 22.78 -3.55 -14.92
CA LEU A 5 23.54 -2.37 -15.33
C LEU A 5 23.41 -1.21 -14.33
N VAL A 6 22.22 -1.00 -13.76
CA VAL A 6 21.99 0.02 -12.72
C VAL A 6 22.65 -0.38 -11.40
N LEU A 7 22.62 -1.66 -11.01
CA LEU A 7 23.41 -2.14 -9.87
C LEU A 7 24.92 -1.97 -10.12
N ALA A 8 25.41 -2.31 -11.32
CA ALA A 8 26.82 -2.16 -11.66
C ALA A 8 27.28 -0.68 -11.64
N LEU A 9 26.42 0.26 -12.08
CA LEU A 9 26.74 1.68 -12.05
C LEU A 9 26.71 2.28 -10.63
N LEU A 10 25.88 1.75 -9.72
CA LEU A 10 25.85 2.17 -8.31
C LEU A 10 27.03 1.63 -7.49
N VAL A 11 27.56 0.46 -7.85
CA VAL A 11 28.68 -0.19 -7.14
C VAL A 11 30.04 0.46 -7.46
N LEU A 12 30.17 1.17 -8.59
CA LEU A 12 31.43 1.80 -9.01
C LEU A 12 31.74 3.14 -8.33
N ALA A 13 30.82 3.70 -7.54
CA ALA A 13 31.11 4.86 -6.71
C ALA A 13 31.84 4.41 -5.43
N SER A 14 33.12 4.77 -5.31
CA SER A 14 33.93 4.55 -4.11
C SER A 14 33.24 5.18 -2.89
N GLY A 15 32.71 4.35 -1.99
CA GLY A 15 31.92 4.78 -0.82
C GLY A 15 30.67 3.93 -0.57
N CYS A 16 30.10 3.27 -1.59
CA CYS A 16 28.85 2.51 -1.43
C CYS A 16 28.96 1.22 -0.58
N THR A 17 30.17 0.71 -0.31
CA THR A 17 30.34 -0.62 0.30
C THR A 17 29.87 -0.66 1.75
N SER A 18 30.19 0.36 2.56
CA SER A 18 29.77 0.46 3.96
C SER A 18 28.25 0.50 4.12
N THR A 19 27.57 1.35 3.33
CA THR A 19 26.11 1.46 3.36
C THR A 19 25.44 0.14 2.94
N LEU A 20 25.97 -0.56 1.94
CA LEU A 20 25.43 -1.84 1.47
C LEU A 20 25.61 -2.96 2.51
N ASP A 21 26.77 -3.05 3.16
CA ASP A 21 27.03 -4.08 4.19
C ASP A 21 26.02 -3.95 5.35
N VAL A 22 25.77 -2.72 5.81
CA VAL A 22 24.79 -2.45 6.88
C VAL A 22 23.35 -2.75 6.42
N ILE A 23 23.01 -2.45 5.15
CA ILE A 23 21.71 -2.82 4.56
C ILE A 23 21.52 -4.34 4.57
N ASP A 24 22.53 -5.10 4.16
CA ASP A 24 22.45 -6.55 4.07
C ASP A 24 22.29 -7.20 5.45
N GLU A 25 22.97 -6.69 6.47
CA GLU A 25 22.75 -7.06 7.87
C GLU A 25 21.30 -6.78 8.31
N GLY A 26 20.80 -5.57 8.04
CA GLY A 26 19.41 -5.19 8.35
C GLY A 26 18.38 -6.10 7.67
N LEU A 27 18.61 -6.45 6.40
CA LEU A 27 17.76 -7.38 5.64
C LEU A 27 17.78 -8.80 6.19
N ALA A 28 18.94 -9.28 6.67
CA ALA A 28 19.04 -10.58 7.30
C ALA A 28 18.23 -10.64 8.60
N ILE A 29 18.35 -9.61 9.44
CA ILE A 29 17.59 -9.50 10.70
C ILE A 29 16.08 -9.36 10.43
N GLU A 30 15.68 -8.58 9.42
CA GLU A 30 14.26 -8.46 9.02
C GLU A 30 13.67 -9.82 8.62
N ARG A 31 14.41 -10.65 7.88
CA ARG A 31 13.97 -12.00 7.50
C ARG A 31 13.80 -12.93 8.71
N GLU A 32 14.71 -12.84 9.68
CA GLU A 32 14.58 -13.58 10.94
C GLU A 32 13.33 -13.13 11.71
N ALA A 33 13.09 -11.83 11.85
CA ALA A 33 11.92 -11.28 12.52
C ALA A 33 10.61 -11.77 11.87
N LYS A 34 10.53 -11.78 10.53
CA LYS A 34 9.38 -12.34 9.79
C LYS A 34 9.16 -13.82 10.08
N THR A 35 10.24 -14.59 10.20
CA THR A 35 10.17 -16.02 10.54
C THR A 35 9.66 -16.24 11.96
N LEU A 36 10.05 -15.38 12.90
CA LEU A 36 9.53 -15.40 14.28
C LEU A 36 8.05 -15.02 14.32
N GLN A 37 7.67 -13.96 13.60
CA GLN A 37 6.28 -13.50 13.50
C GLN A 37 5.36 -14.57 12.89
N SER A 38 5.79 -15.25 11.82
CA SER A 38 5.01 -16.32 11.20
C SER A 38 4.85 -17.58 12.08
N ARG A 39 5.66 -17.69 13.14
CA ARG A 39 5.58 -18.74 14.17
C ARG A 39 4.91 -18.24 15.44
N GLU A 40 4.25 -17.08 15.38
CA GLU A 40 3.53 -16.46 16.50
C GLU A 40 4.42 -16.12 17.71
N ARG A 41 5.73 -16.01 17.51
CA ARG A 41 6.71 -15.60 18.54
C ARG A 41 6.83 -14.09 18.58
N PHE A 42 5.71 -13.40 18.83
CA PHE A 42 5.58 -11.95 18.61
C PHE A 42 6.53 -11.10 19.48
N GLY A 43 6.76 -11.45 20.75
CA GLY A 43 7.70 -10.70 21.59
C GLY A 43 9.16 -10.75 21.08
N GLU A 44 9.59 -11.91 20.61
CA GLU A 44 10.90 -12.08 19.98
C GLU A 44 10.96 -11.38 18.62
N ALA A 45 9.90 -11.51 17.82
CA ALA A 45 9.80 -10.81 16.54
C ALA A 45 9.87 -9.29 16.71
N ALA A 46 9.18 -8.71 17.69
CA ALA A 46 9.25 -7.29 18.02
C ALA A 46 10.68 -6.85 18.37
N THR A 47 11.37 -7.62 19.21
CA THR A 47 12.77 -7.35 19.58
C THR A 47 13.69 -7.41 18.35
N THR A 48 13.50 -8.41 17.49
CA THR A 48 14.32 -8.59 16.28
C THR A 48 14.02 -7.52 15.23
N TYR A 49 12.76 -7.09 15.06
CA TYR A 49 12.43 -5.92 14.22
C TYR A 49 13.09 -4.64 14.76
N GLY A 50 13.14 -4.45 16.08
CA GLY A 50 13.87 -3.34 16.69
C GLY A 50 15.35 -3.32 16.30
N LYS A 51 16.02 -4.48 16.29
CA LYS A 51 17.41 -4.61 15.81
C LYS A 51 17.55 -4.27 14.32
N ALA A 52 16.61 -4.73 13.48
CA ALA A 52 16.61 -4.37 12.06
C ALA A 52 16.43 -2.85 11.85
N SER A 53 15.55 -2.22 12.65
CA SER A 53 15.34 -0.77 12.63
C SER A 53 16.61 0.00 12.96
N THR A 54 17.38 -0.43 13.97
CA THR A 54 18.68 0.16 14.29
C THR A 54 19.63 0.09 13.10
N LYS A 55 19.74 -1.07 12.44
CA LYS A 55 20.62 -1.25 11.27
C LYS A 55 20.20 -0.41 10.08
N PHE A 56 18.91 -0.35 9.77
CA PHE A 56 18.44 0.53 8.70
C PHE A 56 18.61 2.02 9.03
N SER A 57 18.55 2.41 10.30
CA SER A 57 18.81 3.79 10.74
C SER A 57 20.28 4.16 10.58
N GLU A 58 21.19 3.24 10.91
CA GLU A 58 22.64 3.37 10.68
C GLU A 58 22.93 3.55 9.17
N ALA A 59 22.40 2.67 8.33
CA ALA A 59 22.54 2.80 6.87
C ALA A 59 21.92 4.10 6.33
N HIS A 60 20.82 4.57 6.93
CA HIS A 60 20.16 5.82 6.52
C HIS A 60 21.02 7.03 6.84
N ALA A 61 21.70 7.05 8.00
CA ALA A 61 22.65 8.09 8.35
C ALA A 61 23.83 8.13 7.37
N LEU A 62 24.45 6.97 7.10
CA LEU A 62 25.55 6.85 6.13
C LEU A 62 25.13 7.34 4.74
N SER A 63 23.96 6.90 4.27
CA SER A 63 23.41 7.32 2.99
C SER A 63 23.18 8.84 2.87
N LEU A 64 22.78 9.50 3.96
CA LEU A 64 22.63 10.96 3.99
C LEU A 64 23.99 11.67 3.95
N GLU A 65 24.96 11.20 4.72
CA GLU A 65 26.33 11.74 4.75
C GLU A 65 27.02 11.61 3.40
N GLU A 66 26.81 10.48 2.73
CA GLU A 66 27.38 10.19 1.40
C GLU A 66 26.59 10.86 0.25
N GLY A 67 25.49 11.56 0.55
CA GLY A 67 24.68 12.26 -0.46
C GLY A 67 24.01 11.31 -1.46
N GLN A 68 23.52 10.16 -1.00
CA GLN A 68 22.97 9.09 -1.83
C GLN A 68 21.43 9.03 -1.77
N PRO A 69 20.69 9.85 -2.55
CA PRO A 69 19.24 10.00 -2.40
C PRO A 69 18.45 8.71 -2.71
N VAL A 70 18.96 7.84 -3.57
CA VAL A 70 18.32 6.56 -3.91
C VAL A 70 18.29 5.64 -2.68
N PHE A 71 19.42 5.52 -1.96
CA PHE A 71 19.49 4.73 -0.74
C PHE A 71 18.66 5.37 0.37
N THR A 72 18.67 6.70 0.50
CA THR A 72 17.84 7.41 1.49
C THR A 72 16.36 7.11 1.30
N SER A 73 15.85 7.16 0.06
CA SER A 73 14.45 6.82 -0.23
C SER A 73 14.14 5.35 0.06
N PHE A 74 15.01 4.43 -0.38
CA PHE A 74 14.87 2.99 -0.10
C PHE A 74 14.83 2.71 1.41
N LEU A 75 15.72 3.35 2.18
CA LEU A 75 15.83 3.18 3.63
C LEU A 75 14.65 3.76 4.38
N ASN A 76 14.07 4.88 3.92
CA ASN A 76 12.80 5.37 4.47
C ASN A 76 11.65 4.35 4.26
N ALA A 77 11.59 3.68 3.10
CA ALA A 77 10.62 2.60 2.91
C ALA A 77 10.84 1.44 3.89
N LYS A 78 12.11 1.02 4.04
CA LYS A 78 12.47 -0.08 4.95
C LYS A 78 12.19 0.23 6.40
N LEU A 79 12.57 1.41 6.88
CA LEU A 79 12.28 1.89 8.23
C LEU A 79 10.78 1.95 8.50
N SER A 80 9.99 2.42 7.52
CA SER A 80 8.53 2.40 7.62
C SER A 80 7.97 0.98 7.78
N ILE A 81 8.43 0.03 6.97
CA ILE A 81 8.00 -1.38 7.01
C ILE A 81 8.35 -2.02 8.36
N VAL A 82 9.61 -1.92 8.81
CA VAL A 82 10.02 -2.59 10.05
C VAL A 82 9.38 -1.96 11.28
N ALA A 83 9.21 -0.64 11.33
CA ALA A 83 8.51 0.02 12.42
C ALA A 83 7.04 -0.43 12.49
N ARG A 84 6.36 -0.55 11.34
CA ARG A 84 4.99 -1.07 11.27
C ARG A 84 4.90 -2.52 11.77
N SER A 85 5.79 -3.39 11.30
CA SER A 85 5.78 -4.80 11.70
C SER A 85 6.18 -5.00 13.17
N GLN A 86 7.09 -4.17 13.69
CA GLN A 86 7.36 -4.10 15.12
C GLN A 86 6.11 -3.68 15.90
N ALA A 87 5.40 -2.65 15.44
CA ALA A 87 4.17 -2.18 16.05
C ALA A 87 3.12 -3.30 16.14
N GLU A 88 2.90 -4.05 15.06
CA GLU A 88 1.99 -5.21 15.01
C GLU A 88 2.36 -6.26 16.07
N CYS A 89 3.66 -6.55 16.22
CA CYS A 89 4.17 -7.53 17.19
C CYS A 89 4.17 -7.03 18.65
N THR A 90 4.10 -5.72 18.87
CA THR A 90 4.06 -5.09 20.19
C THR A 90 2.63 -4.89 20.71
N ARG A 91 1.59 -5.16 19.90
CA ARG A 91 0.20 -5.02 20.35
C ARG A 91 -0.17 -6.08 21.40
N PRO A 92 -0.90 -5.72 22.47
CA PRO A 92 -1.39 -6.66 23.47
C PRO A 92 -2.23 -7.84 22.94
N ASP A 93 -2.92 -7.67 21.82
CA ASP A 93 -3.73 -8.73 21.20
C ASP A 93 -2.92 -9.73 20.36
N ALA A 94 -1.65 -9.44 20.08
CA ALA A 94 -0.69 -10.37 19.48
C ALA A 94 0.35 -10.86 20.50
N ASN A 95 0.77 -9.98 21.42
CA ASN A 95 1.76 -10.25 22.46
C ASN A 95 1.21 -9.77 23.79
N GLU A 96 0.87 -10.69 24.70
CA GLU A 96 0.26 -10.38 26.00
C GLU A 96 1.10 -9.41 26.86
N SER A 97 2.43 -9.40 26.69
CA SER A 97 3.35 -8.47 27.36
C SER A 97 3.52 -7.12 26.65
N GLY A 98 2.81 -6.93 25.54
CA GLY A 98 2.86 -5.77 24.69
C GLY A 98 2.19 -4.53 25.28
N SER A 99 2.25 -3.42 24.54
CA SER A 99 1.73 -2.11 24.94
C SER A 99 1.08 -1.43 23.75
N TRP A 100 -0.19 -1.03 23.91
CA TRP A 100 -0.90 -0.25 22.90
C TRP A 100 -0.21 1.08 22.62
N GLU A 101 0.39 1.72 23.64
CA GLU A 101 1.09 2.99 23.48
C GLU A 101 2.41 2.83 22.73
N ASP A 102 3.20 1.80 23.06
CA ASP A 102 4.47 1.55 22.36
C ASP A 102 4.21 1.19 20.90
N SER A 103 3.18 0.36 20.64
CA SER A 103 2.71 0.05 19.29
C SER A 103 2.28 1.31 18.54
N ARG A 104 1.53 2.20 19.18
CA ARG A 104 1.11 3.48 18.59
C ARG A 104 2.30 4.34 18.18
N LEU A 105 3.31 4.47 19.05
CA LEU A 105 4.52 5.25 18.76
C LEU A 105 5.29 4.66 17.57
N LEU A 106 5.39 3.33 17.48
CA LEU A 106 6.00 2.66 16.32
C LEU A 106 5.23 2.92 15.02
N TYR A 107 3.89 3.00 15.06
CA TYR A 107 3.11 3.43 13.90
C TYR A 107 3.26 4.92 13.55
N VAL A 108 3.53 5.79 14.54
CA VAL A 108 3.91 7.20 14.30
C VAL A 108 5.22 7.25 13.52
N ASP A 109 6.23 6.53 14.00
CA ASP A 109 7.53 6.45 13.32
C ASP A 109 7.38 5.89 11.90
N SER A 110 6.62 4.80 11.75
CA SER A 110 6.33 4.20 10.45
C SER A 110 5.73 5.19 9.46
N ALA A 111 4.73 5.97 9.87
CA ALA A 111 4.11 6.99 9.03
C ALA A 111 5.08 8.14 8.71
N ALA A 112 5.92 8.53 9.67
CA ALA A 112 6.93 9.59 9.48
C ALA A 112 8.03 9.18 8.50
N PHE A 113 8.51 7.94 8.54
CA PHE A 113 9.45 7.40 7.55
C PHE A 113 8.79 7.33 6.16
N ALA A 114 7.56 6.83 6.06
CA ALA A 114 6.82 6.78 4.80
C ALA A 114 6.63 8.18 4.19
N SER A 115 6.27 9.17 4.99
CA SER A 115 6.10 10.56 4.55
C SER A 115 7.41 11.15 3.99
N ARG A 116 8.55 10.90 4.66
CA ARG A 116 9.87 11.35 4.17
C ARG A 116 10.25 10.73 2.84
N GLY A 117 9.88 9.46 2.62
CA GLY A 117 10.14 8.74 1.38
C GLY A 117 9.10 8.96 0.27
N GLY A 118 8.01 9.70 0.53
CA GLY A 118 6.91 9.88 -0.42
C GLY A 118 6.03 8.62 -0.62
N PHE A 119 6.09 7.65 0.30
CA PHE A 119 5.34 6.40 0.22
C PHE A 119 3.94 6.56 0.82
N VAL A 120 3.07 7.29 0.12
CA VAL A 120 1.72 7.67 0.60
C VAL A 120 0.91 6.46 1.11
N LYS A 121 1.00 5.30 0.43
CA LYS A 121 0.32 4.08 0.88
C LYS A 121 0.77 3.63 2.27
N MET A 122 2.08 3.57 2.49
CA MET A 122 2.64 3.20 3.79
C MET A 122 2.31 4.24 4.86
N GLN A 123 2.26 5.52 4.48
CA GLN A 123 1.92 6.61 5.40
C GLN A 123 0.50 6.44 5.96
N TYR A 124 -0.50 6.22 5.10
CA TYR A 124 -1.86 6.05 5.59
C TYR A 124 -2.05 4.75 6.36
N LEU A 125 -1.33 3.68 6.01
CA LEU A 125 -1.33 2.43 6.79
C LEU A 125 -0.78 2.66 8.21
N GLY A 126 0.26 3.49 8.35
CA GLY A 126 0.76 3.93 9.65
C GLY A 126 -0.29 4.72 10.44
N LEU A 127 -1.01 5.66 9.82
CA LEU A 127 -2.10 6.38 10.48
C LEU A 127 -3.26 5.46 10.90
N SER A 128 -3.62 4.50 10.05
CA SER A 128 -4.63 3.48 10.35
C SER A 128 -4.23 2.64 11.57
N GLY A 129 -2.97 2.20 11.62
CA GLY A 129 -2.43 1.48 12.78
C GLY A 129 -2.44 2.31 14.07
N GLN A 130 -2.10 3.60 14.00
CA GLN A 130 -2.24 4.51 15.15
C GLN A 130 -3.69 4.58 15.64
N ALA A 131 -4.65 4.70 14.72
CA ALA A 131 -6.07 4.76 15.05
C ALA A 131 -6.53 3.48 15.77
N GLU A 132 -6.10 2.31 15.29
CA GLU A 132 -6.39 1.03 15.95
C GLU A 132 -5.85 0.96 17.38
N CYS A 133 -4.65 1.47 17.64
CA CYS A 133 -4.06 1.46 18.98
C CYS A 133 -4.79 2.35 20.00
N ILE A 134 -5.54 3.37 19.53
CA ILE A 134 -6.29 4.29 20.40
C ILE A 134 -7.80 4.08 20.33
N ARG A 135 -8.26 3.00 19.71
CA ARG A 135 -9.67 2.64 19.72
C ARG A 135 -10.09 2.03 21.07
N PRO A 136 -11.11 2.59 21.77
CA PRO A 136 -11.57 2.08 23.06
C PRO A 136 -11.98 0.62 23.13
N ASP A 137 -12.47 0.03 22.03
CA ASP A 137 -12.81 -1.41 21.98
C ASP A 137 -11.59 -2.33 22.05
N LYS A 138 -10.39 -1.81 21.73
CA LYS A 138 -9.11 -2.52 21.81
C LYS A 138 -8.27 -2.07 23.00
N ASN A 139 -8.20 -0.76 23.21
CA ASN A 139 -7.45 -0.10 24.26
C ASN A 139 -8.41 0.72 25.13
N PRO A 140 -8.79 0.27 26.33
CA PRO A 140 -9.77 0.96 27.18
C PRO A 140 -9.41 2.40 27.56
N LYS A 141 -8.13 2.81 27.39
CA LYS A 141 -7.67 4.20 27.59
C LYS A 141 -7.70 5.04 26.30
N GLY A 142 -8.24 4.49 25.24
CA GLY A 142 -8.34 5.10 23.91
C GLY A 142 -9.34 6.25 23.85
N ASP A 143 -9.49 6.80 22.65
CA ASP A 143 -10.33 7.95 22.35
C ASP A 143 -10.96 7.75 20.95
N TRP A 144 -12.28 7.52 20.93
CA TRP A 144 -13.04 7.29 19.70
C TRP A 144 -12.91 8.45 18.70
N ALA A 145 -12.95 9.70 19.19
CA ALA A 145 -12.90 10.88 18.32
C ALA A 145 -11.54 10.97 17.62
N LYS A 146 -10.44 10.81 18.38
CA LYS A 146 -9.09 10.82 17.81
C LYS A 146 -8.83 9.67 16.85
N ALA A 147 -9.36 8.48 17.13
CA ALA A 147 -9.27 7.35 16.21
C ALA A 147 -9.99 7.69 14.87
N GLY A 148 -11.18 8.27 14.95
CA GLY A 148 -11.95 8.72 13.79
C GLY A 148 -11.20 9.77 12.95
N GLU A 149 -10.56 10.76 13.59
CA GLU A 149 -9.74 11.76 12.90
C GLU A 149 -8.54 11.15 12.16
N LEU A 150 -7.90 10.13 12.74
CA LEU A 150 -6.78 9.43 12.09
C LEU A 150 -7.25 8.63 10.88
N TYR A 151 -8.37 7.92 10.98
CA TYR A 151 -8.96 7.21 9.83
C TYR A 151 -9.38 8.19 8.72
N ALA A 152 -9.97 9.33 9.07
CA ALA A 152 -10.32 10.36 8.08
C ALA A 152 -9.08 10.89 7.33
N LYS A 153 -8.00 11.19 8.06
CA LYS A 153 -6.70 11.61 7.46
C LYS A 153 -6.13 10.52 6.57
N ALA A 154 -6.18 9.26 7.01
CA ALA A 154 -5.74 8.13 6.21
C ALA A 154 -6.56 7.97 4.93
N ALA A 155 -7.89 8.14 4.99
CA ALA A 155 -8.79 8.04 3.84
C ALA A 155 -8.48 9.11 2.78
N GLU A 156 -8.12 10.33 3.20
CA GLU A 156 -7.69 11.38 2.27
C GLU A 156 -6.36 11.07 1.57
N LEU A 157 -5.41 10.43 2.26
CA LEU A 157 -4.18 9.94 1.64
C LEU A 157 -4.47 8.80 0.65
N ALA A 158 -5.32 7.84 1.02
CA ALA A 158 -5.73 6.75 0.12
C ALA A 158 -6.41 7.31 -1.15
N ARG A 159 -7.26 8.34 -1.00
CA ARG A 159 -7.86 9.07 -2.13
C ARG A 159 -6.81 9.68 -3.05
N SER A 160 -5.72 10.24 -2.51
CA SER A 160 -4.69 10.92 -3.31
C SER A 160 -3.90 10.01 -4.25
N ILE A 161 -3.95 8.69 -4.04
CA ILE A 161 -3.29 7.68 -4.87
C ILE A 161 -4.28 6.73 -5.57
N ASP A 162 -5.57 7.11 -5.61
CA ASP A 162 -6.65 6.31 -6.20
C ASP A 162 -6.76 4.88 -5.61
N ASP A 163 -6.42 4.70 -4.33
CA ASP A 163 -6.63 3.44 -3.61
C ASP A 163 -8.07 3.40 -3.07
N ASP A 164 -9.01 3.13 -3.97
CA ASP A 164 -10.45 3.11 -3.66
C ASP A 164 -10.78 2.08 -2.58
N GLU A 165 -10.21 0.87 -2.65
CA GLU A 165 -10.45 -0.21 -1.68
C GLU A 165 -9.99 0.20 -0.27
N GLY A 166 -8.73 0.64 -0.14
CA GLY A 166 -8.20 1.11 1.14
C GLY A 166 -8.96 2.33 1.67
N ARG A 167 -9.37 3.25 0.79
CA ARG A 167 -10.21 4.38 1.18
C ARG A 167 -11.58 3.92 1.70
N GLY A 168 -12.20 2.95 1.04
CA GLY A 168 -13.48 2.37 1.46
C GLY A 168 -13.41 1.88 2.90
N GLU A 169 -12.45 1.00 3.19
CA GLU A 169 -12.21 0.47 4.54
C GLU A 169 -12.03 1.60 5.57
N LEU A 170 -11.19 2.59 5.27
CA LEU A 170 -10.91 3.69 6.20
C LEU A 170 -12.15 4.56 6.48
N LEU A 171 -13.01 4.79 5.49
CA LEU A 171 -14.28 5.50 5.70
C LEU A 171 -15.23 4.70 6.61
N ARG A 172 -15.31 3.37 6.44
CA ARG A 172 -16.11 2.54 7.36
C ARG A 172 -15.57 2.62 8.78
N LEU A 173 -14.25 2.56 8.95
CA LEU A 173 -13.61 2.63 10.26
C LEU A 173 -13.79 4.01 10.91
N GLN A 174 -13.79 5.09 10.13
CA GLN A 174 -14.16 6.42 10.61
C GLN A 174 -15.59 6.43 11.17
N VAL A 175 -16.56 5.87 10.44
CA VAL A 175 -17.96 5.77 10.91
C VAL A 175 -18.06 4.89 12.15
N PHE A 176 -17.35 3.75 12.18
CA PHE A 176 -17.29 2.87 13.36
C PHE A 176 -16.87 3.64 14.61
N CYS A 177 -15.87 4.51 14.49
CA CYS A 177 -15.44 5.38 15.59
C CYS A 177 -16.49 6.43 15.96
N ALA A 178 -17.17 7.02 14.98
CA ALA A 178 -18.22 8.02 15.23
C ALA A 178 -19.44 7.43 15.98
N VAL A 179 -19.74 6.15 15.78
CA VAL A 179 -20.77 5.43 16.56
C VAL A 179 -20.23 4.73 17.79
N GLU A 180 -18.97 4.98 18.17
CA GLU A 180 -18.31 4.39 19.34
C GLU A 180 -18.35 2.85 19.33
N GLY A 181 -18.27 2.27 18.13
CA GLY A 181 -18.34 0.85 17.88
C GLY A 181 -19.74 0.23 17.97
N ASP A 182 -20.78 1.00 18.29
CA ASP A 182 -22.15 0.52 18.41
C ASP A 182 -22.96 0.80 17.13
N TRP A 183 -22.92 -0.15 16.19
CA TRP A 183 -23.71 -0.11 14.95
C TRP A 183 -25.23 -0.08 15.15
N LYS A 184 -25.74 -0.33 16.37
CA LYS A 184 -27.18 -0.20 16.66
C LYS A 184 -27.60 1.27 16.84
N ARG A 185 -26.63 2.17 17.04
CA ARG A 185 -26.92 3.61 17.11
C ARG A 185 -27.45 4.10 15.77
N LYS A 186 -28.36 5.07 15.84
CA LYS A 186 -28.85 5.75 14.66
C LYS A 186 -27.71 6.55 14.05
N LEU A 187 -27.34 6.23 12.82
CA LEU A 187 -26.40 7.03 12.03
C LEU A 187 -27.01 8.40 11.75
N ASP A 188 -26.25 9.45 11.98
CA ASP A 188 -26.58 10.76 11.43
C ASP A 188 -26.41 10.75 9.88
N PRO A 189 -26.99 11.74 9.18
CA PRO A 189 -26.93 11.78 7.72
C PRO A 189 -25.52 11.86 7.12
N GLU A 190 -24.54 12.40 7.85
CA GLU A 190 -23.16 12.50 7.37
C GLU A 190 -22.47 11.13 7.42
N ASN A 191 -22.56 10.46 8.57
CA ASN A 191 -22.03 9.11 8.76
C ASN A 191 -22.71 8.08 7.85
N GLN A 192 -24.01 8.23 7.59
CA GLN A 192 -24.73 7.43 6.59
C GLN A 192 -24.10 7.57 5.19
N ARG A 193 -23.81 8.80 4.74
CA ARG A 193 -23.19 9.05 3.43
C ARG A 193 -21.76 8.53 3.35
N LEU A 194 -20.99 8.61 4.44
CA LEU A 194 -19.64 8.04 4.50
C LEU A 194 -19.68 6.51 4.34
N LEU A 195 -20.64 5.85 4.99
CA LEU A 195 -20.81 4.40 4.89
C LEU A 195 -21.28 3.98 3.48
N GLU A 196 -22.23 4.71 2.88
CA GLU A 196 -22.63 4.50 1.48
C GLU A 196 -21.47 4.68 0.51
N ARG A 197 -20.64 5.70 0.76
CA ARG A 197 -19.42 5.93 -0.03
C ARG A 197 -18.42 4.80 0.15
N SER A 198 -18.25 4.28 1.36
CA SER A 198 -17.40 3.13 1.64
C SER A 198 -17.83 1.90 0.85
N ALA A 199 -19.14 1.58 0.88
CA ALA A 199 -19.71 0.49 0.10
C ALA A 199 -19.50 0.68 -1.41
N TRP A 200 -19.68 1.91 -1.94
CA TRP A 200 -19.45 2.22 -3.35
C TRP A 200 -17.98 2.07 -3.78
N LEU A 201 -17.04 2.23 -2.84
CA LEU A 201 -15.62 2.03 -3.06
C LEU A 201 -15.18 0.56 -2.95
N GLY A 202 -16.11 -0.35 -2.63
CA GLY A 202 -15.87 -1.79 -2.62
C GLY A 202 -15.66 -2.41 -1.24
N ASP A 203 -15.87 -1.67 -0.14
CA ASP A 203 -15.84 -2.26 1.20
C ASP A 203 -17.12 -3.09 1.43
N GLU A 204 -16.97 -4.41 1.42
CA GLU A 204 -18.10 -5.35 1.48
C GLU A 204 -18.84 -5.27 2.81
N THR A 205 -18.11 -5.06 3.92
CA THR A 205 -18.70 -4.90 5.25
C THR A 205 -19.65 -3.71 5.31
N SER A 206 -19.33 -2.59 4.64
CA SER A 206 -20.23 -1.44 4.58
C SER A 206 -21.50 -1.73 3.78
N ALA A 207 -21.38 -2.49 2.69
CA ALA A 207 -22.55 -2.92 1.93
C ALA A 207 -23.45 -3.84 2.78
N ASP A 208 -22.87 -4.78 3.52
CA ASP A 208 -23.60 -5.66 4.43
C ASP A 208 -24.31 -4.86 5.53
N LEU A 209 -23.63 -3.89 6.15
CA LEU A 209 -24.22 -3.01 7.18
C LEU A 209 -25.41 -2.20 6.65
N LEU A 210 -25.39 -1.86 5.36
CA LEU A 210 -26.47 -1.13 4.69
C LEU A 210 -27.54 -2.05 4.09
N GLY A 211 -27.34 -3.37 4.10
CA GLY A 211 -28.22 -4.33 3.42
C GLY A 211 -28.24 -4.16 1.90
N LEU A 212 -27.13 -3.69 1.31
CA LEU A 212 -27.00 -3.47 -0.13
C LEU A 212 -26.43 -4.72 -0.81
N ASP A 213 -27.04 -5.14 -1.91
CA ASP A 213 -26.45 -6.16 -2.79
C ASP A 213 -25.34 -5.52 -3.64
N LEU A 214 -24.09 -5.89 -3.37
CA LEU A 214 -22.91 -5.46 -4.13
C LEU A 214 -23.00 -5.79 -5.63
N GLY A 215 -23.78 -6.81 -6.02
CA GLY A 215 -24.04 -7.16 -7.42
C GLY A 215 -24.84 -6.10 -8.17
N THR A 216 -25.57 -5.23 -7.45
CA THR A 216 -26.35 -4.12 -8.01
C THR A 216 -25.59 -2.79 -8.04
N MET A 217 -24.45 -2.71 -7.36
CA MET A 217 -23.62 -1.52 -7.32
C MET A 217 -22.79 -1.43 -8.61
N PRO A 218 -22.70 -0.26 -9.26
CA PRO A 218 -21.85 -0.07 -10.42
C PRO A 218 -20.40 -0.21 -9.98
N ARG A 219 -19.83 -1.41 -10.08
CA ARG A 219 -18.37 -1.58 -10.01
C ARG A 219 -17.81 -0.69 -11.09
N LYS A 220 -16.89 0.22 -10.75
CA LYS A 220 -16.01 0.78 -11.77
C LYS A 220 -15.44 -0.43 -12.48
N GLU A 221 -15.87 -0.67 -13.72
CA GLU A 221 -15.17 -1.60 -14.59
C GLU A 221 -13.71 -1.20 -14.44
N LYS A 222 -12.88 -2.11 -13.91
CA LYS A 222 -11.43 -1.92 -13.91
C LYS A 222 -11.13 -1.67 -15.37
N LYS A 223 -11.02 -0.40 -15.75
CA LYS A 223 -10.77 0.00 -17.12
C LYS A 223 -9.45 -0.68 -17.40
N ASP A 224 -9.51 -1.77 -18.16
CA ASP A 224 -8.37 -2.62 -18.43
C ASP A 224 -7.31 -1.67 -18.96
N ARG A 225 -6.36 -1.30 -18.10
CA ARG A 225 -5.05 -0.82 -18.52
C ARG A 225 -4.34 -2.07 -19.04
N THR A 226 -4.91 -2.69 -20.06
CA THR A 226 -4.10 -3.33 -21.09
C THR A 226 -3.15 -2.23 -21.51
N LEU A 227 -1.89 -2.46 -21.18
CA LEU A 227 -0.75 -1.73 -21.69
C LEU A 227 -0.83 -1.84 -23.22
N SER A 228 -1.63 -0.98 -23.85
CA SER A 228 -1.32 -0.51 -25.18
C SER A 228 -0.03 0.27 -25.02
N GLY A 229 1.09 -0.43 -25.14
CA GLY A 229 2.41 0.16 -25.14
C GLY A 229 2.47 1.31 -26.15
N PRO A 230 3.37 2.28 -25.98
CA PRO A 230 3.56 3.31 -26.97
C PRO A 230 3.79 2.64 -28.32
N GLY A 231 2.91 2.93 -29.28
CA GLY A 231 2.99 2.39 -30.63
C GLY A 231 4.39 2.63 -31.18
N VAL A 232 5.16 1.54 -31.29
CA VAL A 232 6.38 1.51 -32.09
C VAL A 232 5.92 1.81 -33.51
N ARG A 233 6.17 3.04 -33.98
CA ARG A 233 6.10 3.31 -35.42
C ARG A 233 7.11 2.37 -36.08
N PRO A 234 6.72 1.54 -37.05
CA PRO A 234 7.71 0.78 -37.80
C PRO A 234 8.69 1.75 -38.48
N SER A 235 9.98 1.55 -38.24
CA SER A 235 11.03 2.27 -38.96
C SER A 235 10.94 1.96 -40.45
N PRO A 236 11.10 2.95 -41.34
CA PRO A 236 11.14 2.71 -42.77
C PRO A 236 12.48 2.05 -43.10
N GLY A 237 12.49 0.73 -43.25
CA GLY A 237 13.70 0.01 -43.63
C GLY A 237 13.70 -1.51 -43.46
N ASP A 238 12.58 -2.16 -43.18
CA ASP A 238 12.54 -3.61 -42.99
C ASP A 238 12.26 -4.34 -44.33
N PRO A 239 13.24 -5.07 -44.92
CA PRO A 239 13.12 -5.63 -46.27
C PRO A 239 12.30 -6.93 -46.35
N ASN A 240 11.57 -7.32 -45.30
CA ASN A 240 10.83 -8.59 -45.25
C ASN A 240 9.30 -8.49 -45.23
N ALA A 241 8.74 -7.31 -45.55
CA ALA A 241 7.30 -7.14 -45.73
C ALA A 241 6.84 -7.54 -47.16
N GLN A 242 6.91 -8.83 -47.50
CA GLN A 242 6.24 -9.38 -48.68
C GLN A 242 5.66 -10.77 -48.37
N LYS A 243 4.33 -10.83 -48.24
CA LYS A 243 3.43 -11.89 -48.75
C LYS A 243 2.01 -11.61 -48.27
N GLY A 244 1.31 -10.74 -48.99
CA GLY A 244 -0.15 -10.70 -48.96
C GLY A 244 -0.72 -11.77 -49.90
N PRO A 245 -1.82 -12.45 -49.56
CA PRO A 245 -2.47 -13.41 -50.45
C PRO A 245 -3.19 -12.70 -51.60
N GLN A 246 -2.97 -13.19 -52.81
CA GLN A 246 -3.66 -12.77 -54.04
C GLN A 246 -5.14 -13.21 -54.04
N PRO A 247 -6.06 -12.40 -54.59
CA PRO A 247 -7.46 -12.77 -54.78
C PRO A 247 -7.67 -13.58 -56.08
N ALA A 248 -8.42 -14.68 -55.98
CA ALA A 248 -8.92 -15.42 -57.12
C ALA A 248 -10.08 -14.65 -57.80
N GLY A 249 -10.04 -14.56 -59.12
CA GLY A 249 -10.95 -13.76 -59.93
C GLY A 249 -12.17 -14.50 -60.47
N ARG A 250 -13.16 -13.66 -60.82
CA ARG A 250 -14.15 -13.69 -61.92
C ARG A 250 -15.13 -14.86 -62.07
N GLY A 251 -16.40 -14.49 -62.00
CA GLY A 251 -17.49 -15.01 -62.84
C GLY A 251 -18.47 -13.89 -63.17
N LEU A 252 -18.62 -13.57 -64.46
CA LEU A 252 -19.57 -12.61 -65.05
C LEU A 252 -20.87 -13.31 -65.46
N GLN A 253 -22.00 -12.60 -65.37
CA GLN A 253 -23.27 -12.69 -66.13
C GLN A 253 -24.42 -12.35 -65.16
N GLY A 254 -25.39 -11.46 -65.42
CA GLY A 254 -25.77 -10.64 -66.56
C GLY A 254 -27.05 -9.91 -66.14
N ASP A 255 -27.20 -8.65 -66.57
CA ASP A 255 -28.41 -7.82 -66.52
C ASP A 255 -29.45 -8.35 -67.56
N PRO A 256 -30.67 -7.78 -67.79
CA PRO A 256 -31.39 -6.68 -67.11
C PRO A 256 -32.93 -6.88 -66.98
N ARG A 257 -33.61 -5.78 -66.57
CA ARG A 257 -35.05 -5.39 -66.65
C ARG A 257 -35.69 -5.33 -65.25
N GLY A 258 -36.40 -4.29 -64.84
CA GLY A 258 -37.04 -3.16 -65.53
C GLY A 258 -38.40 -2.93 -64.86
N ASN A 259 -38.68 -1.68 -64.50
CA ASN A 259 -39.83 -1.14 -63.75
C ASN A 259 -39.89 -1.39 -62.24
#